data_AF-A0A163JXQ9-F1
#
_entry.id   AF-A0A163JXQ9-F1
#
_cell.length_a   1.000
_cell.length_b   1.000
_cell.length_c   1.000
_cell.angle_alpha   90.00
_cell.angle_beta   90.00
_cell.angle_gamma   90.00
#
_symmetry.space_group_name_H-M   'P 1'
#
loop_
_entity.id
_entity.type
_entity.pdbx_description
1 polymer ?
#
loop_
_entity_poly.entity_id
_entity_poly.type
_entity_poly.pdbx_seq_one_letter_code
_entity_poly.pdbx_strand_id
1 'polypeptide(L)'
;MPHESTRLPASRKITMLLEGDRMTPFNRTLLSVRNLAEKLPGDCVDGGPLEAELITRYLEASLAPLFEDLGNDIMFRWTSVGDVMAESNEKPDAIVSVVEGASFGRTIAYGEVKPEIHAINHNLVTKDLERIGRLANEATDKNGSTLALAFLVVGHHDTFYLVQRHQSLYLMPEVGHVQLPMSLKEMPIYLAQLHTITNIIAAFDKVVASSAHGFLDCPPSLRINQLRCLIDLTTDRKRKSVSSHYHH
;
A
#
# COMPACT_ATOMS: atom_id res chain seq x y z
N MET A 1 26.67 6.15 -33.53
CA MET A 1 25.20 6.02 -33.71
C MET A 1 24.56 6.37 -32.37
N PRO A 2 23.82 7.47 -32.24
CA PRO A 2 23.10 7.75 -31.01
C PRO A 2 22.01 6.69 -30.87
N HIS A 3 22.01 5.93 -29.76
CA HIS A 3 20.90 5.04 -29.45
C HIS A 3 19.63 5.90 -29.31
N GLU A 4 18.73 5.82 -30.29
CA GLU A 4 17.37 6.37 -30.11
C GLU A 4 16.81 5.80 -28.81
N SER A 5 16.42 6.69 -27.90
CA SER A 5 15.81 6.31 -26.63
C SER A 5 14.55 5.49 -26.93
N THR A 6 14.62 4.19 -26.67
CA THR A 6 13.58 3.19 -26.95
C THR A 6 12.33 3.35 -26.08
N ARG A 7 12.34 4.29 -25.13
CA ARG A 7 11.28 4.54 -24.13
C ARG A 7 10.00 5.07 -24.75
N LEU A 8 10.08 6.16 -25.50
CA LEU A 8 8.89 6.79 -26.11
C LEU A 8 8.20 5.86 -27.13
N PRO A 9 8.93 5.15 -28.01
CA PRO A 9 8.32 4.12 -28.85
C PRO A 9 7.65 2.99 -28.06
N ALA A 10 8.26 2.50 -26.97
CA ALA A 10 7.67 1.48 -26.12
C ALA A 10 6.39 1.97 -25.43
N SER A 11 6.41 3.18 -24.87
CA SER A 11 5.24 3.80 -24.24
C SER A 11 4.05 3.93 -25.19
N ARG A 12 4.30 4.37 -26.43
CA ARG A 12 3.27 4.43 -27.48
C ARG A 12 2.68 3.04 -27.78
N LYS A 13 3.53 2.02 -27.92
CA LYS A 13 3.08 0.65 -28.18
C LYS A 13 2.24 0.10 -27.03
N ILE A 14 2.63 0.32 -25.78
CA ILE A 14 1.85 -0.12 -24.61
C ILE A 14 0.52 0.63 -24.53
N THR A 15 0.51 1.93 -24.79
CA THR A 15 -0.71 2.74 -24.80
C THR A 15 -1.70 2.26 -25.87
N MET A 16 -1.22 1.78 -27.02
CA MET A 16 -2.09 1.21 -28.07
C MET A 16 -2.76 -0.12 -27.67
N LEU A 17 -2.32 -0.75 -26.57
CA LEU A 17 -2.95 -1.97 -26.05
C LEU A 17 -4.09 -1.69 -25.07
N LEU A 18 -4.32 -0.43 -24.66
CA LEU A 18 -5.41 -0.09 -23.75
C LEU A 18 -6.77 -0.34 -24.41
N GLU A 19 -7.72 -0.84 -23.63
CA GLU A 19 -9.05 -1.24 -24.12
C GLU A 19 -10.16 -0.39 -23.49
N GLY A 20 -10.94 0.29 -24.32
CA GLY A 20 -12.04 1.15 -23.86
C GLY A 20 -11.59 2.30 -22.95
N ASP A 21 -12.56 2.90 -22.25
CA ASP A 21 -12.33 4.15 -21.49
C ASP A 21 -12.36 3.96 -19.97
N ARG A 22 -12.27 2.71 -19.49
CA ARG A 22 -12.38 2.37 -18.05
C ARG A 22 -11.05 1.89 -17.47
N MET A 23 -10.85 2.13 -16.18
CA MET A 23 -9.72 1.58 -15.41
C MET A 23 -9.97 0.11 -15.05
N THR A 24 -10.02 -0.76 -16.06
CA THR A 24 -10.09 -2.21 -15.88
C THR A 24 -8.77 -2.75 -15.29
N PRO A 25 -8.75 -3.94 -14.67
CA PRO A 25 -7.51 -4.54 -14.18
C PRO A 25 -6.43 -4.66 -15.26
N PHE A 26 -6.84 -4.92 -16.50
CA PHE A 26 -5.95 -4.96 -17.66
C PHE A 26 -5.34 -3.58 -17.97
N ASN A 27 -6.17 -2.54 -18.07
CA ASN A 27 -5.69 -1.18 -18.36
C ASN A 27 -4.79 -0.65 -17.23
N ARG A 28 -5.17 -0.87 -15.96
CA ARG A 28 -4.36 -0.51 -14.79
C ARG A 28 -2.97 -1.14 -14.84
N THR A 29 -2.92 -2.44 -15.18
CA THR A 29 -1.67 -3.18 -15.34
C THR A 29 -0.81 -2.62 -16.47
N LEU A 30 -1.39 -2.36 -17.64
CA LEU A 30 -0.65 -1.78 -18.78
C LEU A 30 -0.12 -0.39 -18.46
N LEU A 31 -0.89 0.44 -17.76
CA LEU A 31 -0.47 1.78 -17.34
C LEU A 31 0.69 1.71 -16.34
N SER A 32 0.66 0.78 -15.38
CA SER A 32 1.79 0.51 -14.49
C SER A 32 3.06 0.13 -15.27
N VAL A 33 2.95 -0.84 -16.18
CA VAL A 33 4.09 -1.28 -17.02
C VAL A 33 4.63 -0.12 -17.88
N ARG A 34 3.75 0.68 -18.47
CA ARG A 34 4.12 1.85 -19.27
C ARG A 34 4.88 2.87 -18.42
N ASN A 35 4.34 3.23 -17.26
CA ASN A 35 4.93 4.22 -16.37
C ASN A 35 6.31 3.77 -15.89
N LEU A 36 6.46 2.49 -15.52
CA LEU A 36 7.76 1.90 -15.18
C LEU A 36 8.74 1.96 -16.36
N ALA A 37 8.31 1.58 -17.57
CA ALA A 37 9.16 1.65 -18.77
C ALA A 37 9.65 3.08 -19.08
N GLU A 38 8.89 4.10 -18.72
CA GLU A 38 9.29 5.50 -18.87
C GLU A 38 10.24 5.97 -17.76
N LYS A 39 10.01 5.56 -16.50
CA LYS A 39 10.66 6.15 -15.31
C LYS A 39 11.93 5.43 -14.84
N LEU A 40 12.01 4.11 -15.01
CA LEU A 40 13.12 3.30 -14.48
C LEU A 40 14.44 3.62 -15.16
N PRO A 41 15.59 3.56 -14.47
CA PRO A 41 16.89 3.66 -15.13
C PRO A 41 17.13 2.46 -16.06
N GLY A 42 18.08 2.59 -16.99
CA GLY A 42 18.44 1.47 -17.89
C GLY A 42 19.09 0.31 -17.15
N ASP A 43 19.92 0.64 -16.16
CA ASP A 43 20.67 -0.26 -15.28
C ASP A 43 20.39 0.10 -13.82
N CYS A 44 20.59 -0.85 -12.91
CA CYS A 44 20.47 -0.59 -11.48
C CYS A 44 21.57 0.39 -11.03
N VAL A 45 21.22 1.33 -10.16
CA VAL A 45 22.14 2.33 -9.62
C VAL A 45 22.72 1.81 -8.31
N ASP A 46 24.04 1.87 -8.18
CA ASP A 46 24.74 1.46 -6.97
C ASP A 46 24.23 2.22 -5.73
N GLY A 47 24.13 1.51 -4.60
CA GLY A 47 23.64 2.06 -3.33
C GLY A 47 22.12 2.04 -3.17
N GLY A 48 21.35 1.78 -4.23
CA GLY A 48 19.89 1.70 -4.19
C GLY A 48 19.21 3.06 -3.94
N PRO A 49 17.89 3.17 -4.19
CA PRO A 49 17.19 4.42 -3.99
C PRO A 49 17.01 4.72 -2.50
N LEU A 50 17.14 5.99 -2.15
CA LEU A 50 16.61 6.51 -0.88
C LEU A 50 15.07 6.56 -0.95
N GLU A 51 14.42 6.69 0.20
CA GLU A 51 12.95 6.63 0.32
C GLU A 51 12.20 7.54 -0.66
N ALA A 52 12.60 8.82 -0.76
CA ALA A 52 11.96 9.76 -1.67
C ALA A 52 12.12 9.38 -3.16
N GLU A 53 13.26 8.80 -3.53
CA GLU A 53 13.47 8.29 -4.89
C GLU A 53 12.68 7.01 -5.14
N LEU A 54 12.68 6.09 -4.17
CA LEU A 54 11.89 4.85 -4.20
C LEU A 54 10.41 5.17 -4.44
N ILE A 55 9.88 6.14 -3.71
CA ILE A 55 8.51 6.63 -3.85
C ILE A 55 8.29 7.25 -5.23
N THR A 56 9.02 8.31 -5.57
CA THR A 56 8.67 9.16 -6.73
C THR A 56 9.03 8.55 -8.09
N ARG A 57 10.01 7.64 -8.15
CA ARG A 57 10.46 7.02 -9.40
C ARG A 57 9.88 5.64 -9.63
N TYR A 58 9.79 4.81 -8.59
CA TYR A 58 9.44 3.39 -8.71
C TYR A 58 7.99 3.15 -8.29
N LEU A 59 7.64 3.50 -7.05
CA LEU A 59 6.32 3.21 -6.49
C LEU A 59 5.20 4.06 -7.09
N GLU A 60 5.44 5.35 -7.33
CA GLU A 60 4.46 6.20 -8.00
C GLU A 60 4.16 5.68 -9.41
N ALA A 61 5.18 5.21 -10.11
CA ALA A 61 5.03 4.66 -11.44
C ALA A 61 4.22 3.36 -11.44
N SER A 62 4.44 2.48 -10.46
CA SER A 62 3.79 1.18 -10.38
C SER A 62 2.41 1.23 -9.71
N LEU A 63 2.24 1.94 -8.59
CA LEU A 63 1.06 1.83 -7.71
C LEU A 63 -0.05 2.81 -8.05
N ALA A 64 0.26 4.06 -8.44
CA ALA A 64 -0.75 5.03 -8.80
C ALA A 64 -1.74 4.49 -9.87
N PRO A 65 -1.30 3.92 -11.01
CA PRO A 65 -2.23 3.37 -11.99
C PRO A 65 -3.01 2.13 -11.50
N LEU A 66 -2.60 1.48 -10.41
CA LEU A 66 -3.31 0.31 -9.86
C LEU A 66 -4.44 0.72 -8.90
N PHE A 67 -4.27 1.83 -8.19
CA PHE A 67 -5.15 2.21 -7.09
C PHE A 67 -5.80 3.58 -7.24
N GLU A 68 -5.44 4.36 -8.27
CA GLU A 68 -6.09 5.62 -8.60
C GLU A 68 -7.11 5.45 -9.72
N ASP A 69 -8.25 6.10 -9.55
CA ASP A 69 -9.28 6.24 -10.57
C ASP A 69 -10.04 7.55 -10.32
N LEU A 70 -9.43 8.66 -10.76
CA LEU A 70 -10.01 9.99 -10.60
C LEU A 70 -11.36 10.13 -11.31
N GLY A 71 -11.64 9.31 -12.32
CA GLY A 71 -12.94 9.29 -13.00
C GLY A 71 -14.06 8.67 -12.16
N ASN A 72 -13.70 7.87 -11.14
CA ASN A 72 -14.61 7.29 -10.16
C ASN A 72 -14.35 7.83 -8.75
N ASP A 73 -13.77 9.04 -8.66
CA ASP A 73 -13.48 9.73 -7.40
C ASP A 73 -12.56 8.94 -6.45
N ILE A 74 -11.65 8.12 -6.97
CA ILE A 74 -10.66 7.41 -6.16
C ILE A 74 -9.31 8.08 -6.34
N MET A 75 -8.77 8.62 -5.25
CA MET A 75 -7.51 9.36 -5.27
C MET A 75 -6.43 8.64 -4.45
N PHE A 76 -5.29 8.40 -5.07
CA PHE A 76 -4.09 7.87 -4.43
C PHE A 76 -3.16 9.04 -4.04
N ARG A 77 -2.59 9.03 -2.84
CA ARG A 77 -1.69 10.09 -2.37
C ARG A 77 -0.53 9.55 -1.55
N TRP A 78 0.67 9.99 -1.87
CA TRP A 78 1.79 9.96 -0.93
C TRP A 78 1.63 11.10 0.06
N THR A 79 1.60 10.76 1.35
CA THR A 79 1.39 11.75 2.41
C THR A 79 2.65 12.05 3.22
N SER A 80 3.71 11.25 3.05
CA SER A 80 5.07 11.55 3.51
C SER A 80 5.79 12.58 2.63
N VAL A 81 5.39 12.71 1.36
CA VAL A 81 5.97 13.68 0.42
C VAL A 81 5.21 15.01 0.50
N GLY A 82 5.56 15.82 1.51
CA GLY A 82 5.13 17.22 1.62
C GLY A 82 3.75 17.42 2.24
N ASP A 83 3.71 17.58 3.56
CA ASP A 83 2.70 18.42 4.21
C ASP A 83 3.27 18.95 5.53
N VAL A 84 3.31 20.28 5.67
CA VAL A 84 3.95 21.01 6.80
C VAL A 84 3.08 20.97 8.06
N MET A 85 1.88 20.39 8.00
CA MET A 85 0.89 20.44 9.07
C MET A 85 0.44 19.06 9.53
N ALA A 86 1.39 18.24 10.00
CA ALA A 86 1.21 17.37 11.17
C ALA A 86 2.51 16.57 11.37
N GLU A 87 3.34 17.01 12.32
CA GLU A 87 4.37 16.18 12.96
C GLU A 87 3.70 15.10 13.84
N SER A 88 2.89 14.25 13.23
CA SER A 88 2.29 13.09 13.86
C SER A 88 3.07 11.86 13.42
N ASN A 89 3.72 11.17 14.37
CA ASN A 89 4.36 9.86 14.18
C ASN A 89 3.40 8.74 13.73
N GLU A 90 2.13 9.07 13.43
CA GLU A 90 1.07 8.14 13.03
C GLU A 90 0.61 8.36 11.58
N LYS A 91 1.17 9.34 10.86
CA LYS A 91 0.83 9.56 9.45
C LYS A 91 1.43 8.43 8.58
N PRO A 92 0.62 7.71 7.79
CA PRO A 92 1.11 6.69 6.86
C PRO A 92 1.83 7.33 5.67
N ASP A 93 2.72 6.59 5.02
CA ASP A 93 3.42 7.10 3.82
C ASP A 93 2.46 7.28 2.63
N ALA A 94 1.44 6.42 2.50
CA ALA A 94 0.43 6.52 1.45
C ALA A 94 -1.00 6.35 1.97
N ILE A 95 -1.95 7.00 1.28
CA ILE A 95 -3.38 6.90 1.53
C ILE A 95 -4.12 6.81 0.19
N VAL A 96 -5.14 5.94 0.13
CA VAL A 96 -6.14 5.95 -0.95
C VAL A 96 -7.50 6.27 -0.35
N SER A 97 -8.17 7.27 -0.89
CA SER A 97 -9.48 7.73 -0.42
C SER A 97 -10.47 7.84 -1.56
N VAL A 98 -11.74 7.60 -1.23
CA VAL A 98 -12.86 8.06 -2.06
C VAL A 98 -13.04 9.55 -1.82
N VAL A 99 -13.16 10.33 -2.89
CA VAL A 99 -13.41 11.77 -2.88
C VAL A 99 -14.93 11.96 -2.94
N GLU A 100 -15.45 12.84 -2.09
CA GLU A 100 -16.86 13.19 -2.05
C GLU A 100 -16.98 14.69 -2.33
N GLY A 101 -17.26 15.03 -3.59
CA GLY A 101 -17.27 16.41 -4.08
C GLY A 101 -15.88 17.05 -3.99
N ALA A 102 -15.73 18.06 -3.13
CA ALA A 102 -14.47 18.78 -2.93
C ALA A 102 -13.71 18.35 -1.67
N SER A 103 -14.12 17.25 -1.03
CA SER A 103 -13.55 16.76 0.23
C SER A 103 -13.12 15.30 0.16
N PHE A 104 -12.13 14.92 0.96
CA PHE A 104 -11.78 13.51 1.16
C PHE A 104 -12.87 12.84 2.00
N GLY A 105 -13.53 11.84 1.41
CA GLY A 105 -14.47 10.96 2.11
C GLY A 105 -13.72 9.80 2.77
N ARG A 106 -14.26 8.59 2.62
CA ARG A 106 -13.69 7.40 3.27
C ARG A 106 -12.30 7.03 2.75
N THR A 107 -11.39 6.71 3.67
CA THR A 107 -10.11 6.07 3.34
C THR A 107 -10.29 4.57 3.15
N ILE A 108 -9.76 4.05 2.05
CA ILE A 108 -9.91 2.64 1.65
C ILE A 108 -8.58 1.90 1.61
N ALA A 109 -7.44 2.60 1.57
CA ALA A 109 -6.14 1.96 1.69
C ALA A 109 -5.09 2.79 2.41
N TYR A 110 -4.12 2.10 3.01
CA TYR A 110 -2.94 2.66 3.67
C TYR A 110 -1.66 1.99 3.19
N GLY A 111 -0.58 2.77 3.09
CA GLY A 111 0.74 2.26 2.70
C GLY A 111 1.85 2.77 3.59
N GLU A 112 2.86 1.93 3.80
CA GLU A 112 4.15 2.26 4.42
C GLU A 112 5.28 1.86 3.48
N VAL A 113 6.34 2.67 3.47
CA VAL A 113 7.52 2.47 2.63
C VAL A 113 8.76 2.56 3.47
N LYS A 114 9.66 1.60 3.30
CA LYS A 114 10.99 1.62 3.90
C LYS A 114 12.04 1.26 2.85
N PRO A 115 13.09 2.08 2.67
CA PRO A 115 14.17 1.76 1.74
C PRO A 115 14.97 0.53 2.21
N GLU A 116 15.68 -0.10 1.28
CA GLU A 116 16.44 -1.34 1.50
C GLU A 116 17.42 -1.24 2.69
N ILE A 117 18.04 -0.08 2.88
CA ILE A 117 18.95 0.19 4.00
C ILE A 117 18.31 -0.02 5.39
N HIS A 118 16.98 0.06 5.47
CA HIS A 118 16.22 -0.16 6.70
C HIS A 118 15.60 -1.56 6.81
N ALA A 119 15.67 -2.38 5.76
CA ALA A 119 15.12 -3.74 5.73
C ALA A 119 15.75 -4.66 6.81
N ILE A 120 17.02 -4.43 7.15
CA ILE A 120 17.76 -5.18 8.17
C ILE A 120 17.18 -4.94 9.58
N ASN A 121 16.50 -3.80 9.79
CA ASN A 121 15.90 -3.48 11.08
C ASN A 121 14.48 -4.04 11.16
N HIS A 122 14.38 -5.34 11.47
CA HIS A 122 13.10 -6.04 11.61
C HIS A 122 12.14 -5.37 12.62
N ASN A 123 12.65 -4.66 13.63
CA ASN A 123 11.81 -3.92 14.58
C ASN A 123 11.08 -2.76 13.90
N LEU A 124 11.77 -1.99 13.03
CA LEU A 124 11.13 -0.91 12.27
C LEU A 124 10.07 -1.47 11.32
N VAL A 125 10.42 -2.48 10.52
CA VAL A 125 9.48 -3.13 9.59
C VAL A 125 8.25 -3.68 10.32
N THR A 126 8.43 -4.28 11.51
CA THR A 126 7.31 -4.79 12.34
C THR A 126 6.42 -3.66 12.85
N LYS A 127 7.01 -2.53 13.25
CA LYS A 127 6.25 -1.35 13.70
C LYS A 127 5.41 -0.75 12.57
N ASP A 128 5.93 -0.73 11.36
CA ASP A 128 5.20 -0.22 10.20
C ASP A 128 4.07 -1.17 9.79
N LEU A 129 4.30 -2.50 9.84
CA LEU A 129 3.25 -3.51 9.63
C LEU A 129 2.12 -3.39 10.67
N GLU A 130 2.47 -3.22 11.95
CA GLU A 130 1.50 -2.96 13.02
C GLU A 130 0.71 -1.66 12.75
N ARG A 131 1.40 -0.61 12.30
CA ARG A 131 0.79 0.70 12.02
C ARG A 131 -0.26 0.60 10.91
N ILE A 132 0.07 -0.01 9.76
CA ILE A 132 -0.89 -0.14 8.65
C ILE A 132 -2.07 -1.02 9.04
N GLY A 133 -1.86 -2.08 9.82
CA GLY A 133 -2.94 -2.94 10.33
C GLY A 133 -3.90 -2.17 11.24
N ARG A 134 -3.37 -1.38 12.18
CA ARG A 134 -4.20 -0.52 13.04
C ARG A 134 -4.95 0.54 12.24
N LEU A 135 -4.28 1.25 11.33
CA LEU A 135 -4.91 2.30 10.53
C LEU A 135 -6.03 1.76 9.65
N ALA A 136 -5.81 0.61 9.00
CA ALA A 136 -6.82 -0.06 8.19
C ALA A 136 -8.01 -0.55 9.03
N ASN A 137 -7.77 -1.13 10.22
CA ASN A 137 -8.83 -1.50 11.16
C ASN A 137 -9.65 -0.27 11.56
N GLU A 138 -9.00 0.82 11.98
CA GLU A 138 -9.70 2.06 12.36
C GLU A 138 -10.51 2.66 11.21
N ALA A 139 -10.03 2.56 9.98
CA ALA A 139 -10.78 3.01 8.81
C ALA A 139 -12.00 2.14 8.53
N THR A 140 -11.89 0.81 8.66
CA THR A 140 -13.07 -0.07 8.57
C THR A 140 -14.14 0.32 9.58
N ASP A 141 -13.74 0.65 10.81
CA ASP A 141 -14.66 1.09 11.86
C ASP A 141 -15.30 2.45 11.57
N LYS A 142 -14.47 3.47 11.28
CA LYS A 142 -14.92 4.86 11.05
C LYS A 142 -15.81 4.99 9.81
N ASN A 143 -15.48 4.24 8.75
CA ASN A 143 -16.18 4.30 7.48
C ASN A 143 -17.35 3.30 7.40
N GLY A 144 -17.51 2.47 8.42
CA GLY A 144 -18.45 1.35 8.43
C GLY A 144 -18.19 0.32 7.33
N SER A 145 -16.98 0.23 6.76
CA SER A 145 -16.65 -0.74 5.71
C SER A 145 -16.18 -2.05 6.34
N THR A 146 -16.47 -3.20 5.72
CA THR A 146 -15.87 -4.48 6.17
C THR A 146 -14.46 -4.70 5.64
N LEU A 147 -14.04 -3.92 4.65
CA LEU A 147 -12.79 -4.13 3.92
C LEU A 147 -11.97 -2.85 3.86
N ALA A 148 -10.65 -3.01 3.99
CA ALA A 148 -9.63 -2.02 3.65
C ALA A 148 -8.42 -2.73 3.04
N LEU A 149 -7.67 -2.05 2.18
CA LEU A 149 -6.39 -2.54 1.68
C LEU A 149 -5.25 -1.95 2.53
N ALA A 150 -4.20 -2.71 2.76
CA ALA A 150 -2.97 -2.21 3.36
C ALA A 150 -1.77 -2.71 2.55
N PHE A 151 -0.72 -1.92 2.44
CA PHE A 151 0.51 -2.38 1.80
C PHE A 151 1.76 -1.92 2.55
N LEU A 152 2.79 -2.74 2.51
CA LEU A 152 4.09 -2.47 3.08
C LEU A 152 5.16 -2.70 2.02
N VAL A 153 5.97 -1.68 1.77
CA VAL A 153 7.11 -1.76 0.86
C VAL A 153 8.38 -1.79 1.69
N VAL A 154 9.21 -2.81 1.45
CA VAL A 154 10.56 -2.90 2.04
C VAL A 154 11.56 -3.07 0.91
N GLY A 155 12.38 -2.04 0.70
CA GLY A 155 13.27 -1.98 -0.46
C GLY A 155 12.46 -1.94 -1.76
N HIS A 156 12.52 -3.01 -2.52
CA HIS A 156 11.82 -3.17 -3.79
C HIS A 156 10.78 -4.31 -3.76
N HIS A 157 10.35 -4.66 -2.55
CA HIS A 157 9.38 -5.71 -2.28
C HIS A 157 8.08 -5.11 -1.74
N ASP A 158 7.00 -5.21 -2.50
CA ASP A 158 5.68 -4.71 -2.14
C ASP A 158 4.81 -5.88 -1.66
N THR A 159 4.39 -5.84 -0.39
CA THR A 159 3.45 -6.83 0.17
C THR A 159 2.09 -6.18 0.41
N PHE A 160 1.05 -6.81 -0.10
CA PHE A 160 -0.33 -6.33 -0.01
C PHE A 160 -1.16 -7.21 0.91
N TYR A 161 -1.98 -6.58 1.73
CA TYR A 161 -2.86 -7.22 2.70
C TYR A 161 -4.29 -6.73 2.52
N LEU A 162 -5.24 -7.65 2.69
CA LEU A 162 -6.65 -7.30 2.74
C LEU A 162 -7.09 -7.34 4.20
N VAL A 163 -7.42 -6.18 4.76
CA VAL A 163 -7.98 -6.09 6.10
C VAL A 163 -9.48 -6.33 6.03
N GLN A 164 -9.94 -7.37 6.73
CA GLN A 164 -11.32 -7.82 6.73
C GLN A 164 -11.87 -7.82 8.14
N ARG A 165 -13.00 -7.14 8.31
CA ARG A 165 -13.74 -7.11 9.55
C ARG A 165 -14.86 -8.14 9.55
N HIS A 166 -14.84 -9.02 10.55
CA HIS A 166 -15.87 -9.99 10.86
C HIS A 166 -16.36 -9.80 12.29
N GLN A 167 -17.42 -9.00 12.47
CA GLN A 167 -17.95 -8.61 13.79
C GLN A 167 -16.86 -7.95 14.67
N SER A 168 -16.38 -8.65 15.71
CA SER A 168 -15.34 -8.17 16.63
C SER A 168 -13.93 -8.65 16.26
N LEU A 169 -13.78 -9.44 15.19
CA LEU A 169 -12.51 -9.99 14.72
C LEU A 169 -12.06 -9.27 13.45
N TYR A 170 -10.76 -8.99 13.37
CA TYR A 170 -10.12 -8.44 12.17
C TYR A 170 -9.11 -9.45 11.65
N LEU A 171 -9.19 -9.74 10.36
CA LEU A 171 -8.24 -10.56 9.63
C LEU A 171 -7.41 -9.66 8.72
N MET A 172 -6.14 -9.99 8.55
CA MET A 172 -5.25 -9.28 7.62
C MET A 172 -4.46 -10.31 6.78
N PRO A 173 -5.13 -11.14 5.95
CA PRO A 173 -4.44 -12.03 5.03
C PRO A 173 -3.59 -11.26 4.01
N GLU A 174 -2.41 -11.81 3.72
CA GLU A 174 -1.62 -11.39 2.56
C GLU A 174 -2.35 -11.78 1.27
N VAL A 175 -2.51 -10.80 0.37
CA VAL A 175 -3.11 -10.97 -0.96
C VAL A 175 -2.04 -11.37 -1.97
N GLY A 176 -0.86 -10.79 -1.83
CA GLY A 176 0.27 -11.09 -2.69
C GLY A 176 1.48 -10.22 -2.39
N HIS A 177 2.60 -10.69 -2.90
CA HIS A 177 3.89 -10.02 -2.82
C HIS A 177 4.41 -9.80 -4.25
N VAL A 178 4.84 -8.58 -4.54
CA VAL A 178 5.34 -8.17 -5.86
C VAL A 178 6.75 -7.59 -5.71
N GLN A 179 7.70 -8.17 -6.43
CA GLN A 179 9.03 -7.57 -6.57
C GLN A 179 9.00 -6.51 -7.67
N LEU A 180 9.34 -5.27 -7.32
CA LEU A 180 9.46 -4.16 -8.26
C LEU A 180 10.78 -4.24 -9.03
N PRO A 181 10.76 -3.89 -10.33
CA PRO A 181 11.96 -3.80 -11.13
C PRO A 181 12.71 -2.50 -10.80
N MET A 182 14.01 -2.61 -10.52
CA MET A 182 14.86 -1.45 -10.21
C MET A 182 15.54 -0.87 -11.46
N SER A 183 15.40 -1.55 -12.59
CA SER A 183 15.85 -1.08 -13.90
C SER A 183 15.00 -1.65 -15.04
N LEU A 184 15.17 -1.11 -16.24
CA LEU A 184 14.53 -1.65 -17.43
C LEU A 184 14.93 -3.10 -17.73
N LYS A 185 16.15 -3.52 -17.37
CA LYS A 185 16.60 -4.92 -17.53
C LYS A 185 15.83 -5.89 -16.63
N GLU A 186 15.30 -5.40 -15.52
CA GLU A 186 14.54 -6.18 -14.55
C GLU A 186 13.03 -6.16 -14.82
N MET A 187 12.54 -5.38 -15.80
CA MET A 187 11.12 -5.37 -16.19
C MET A 187 10.49 -6.77 -16.37
N PRO A 188 11.19 -7.78 -16.93
CA PRO A 188 10.65 -9.14 -17.01
C PRO A 188 10.22 -9.73 -15.65
N ILE A 189 10.85 -9.35 -14.53
CA ILE A 189 10.47 -9.79 -13.17
C ILE A 189 9.08 -9.28 -12.82
N TYR A 190 8.79 -8.00 -13.11
CA TYR A 190 7.46 -7.43 -12.90
C TYR A 190 6.40 -8.10 -13.78
N LEU A 191 6.73 -8.34 -15.05
CA LEU A 191 5.84 -8.98 -16.02
C LEU A 191 5.57 -10.47 -15.68
N ALA A 192 6.48 -11.15 -15.01
CA ALA A 192 6.23 -12.52 -14.54
C ALA A 192 5.17 -12.57 -13.42
N GLN A 193 4.90 -11.44 -12.75
CA GLN A 193 4.02 -11.34 -11.59
C GLN A 193 2.64 -10.74 -11.92
N LEU A 194 2.27 -10.63 -13.21
CA LEU A 194 1.00 -10.04 -13.63
C LEU A 194 -0.23 -10.72 -13.04
N HIS A 195 -0.17 -12.03 -12.78
CA HIS A 195 -1.25 -12.76 -12.11
C HIS A 195 -1.45 -12.27 -10.67
N THR A 196 -0.35 -12.07 -9.92
CA THR A 196 -0.37 -11.52 -8.56
C THR A 196 -0.89 -10.08 -8.57
N ILE A 197 -0.42 -9.25 -9.49
CA ILE A 197 -0.89 -7.87 -9.66
C ILE A 197 -2.39 -7.84 -9.93
N THR A 198 -2.90 -8.73 -10.79
CA THR A 198 -4.34 -8.84 -11.08
C THR A 198 -5.14 -9.23 -9.83
N ASN A 199 -4.63 -10.15 -8.99
CA ASN A 199 -5.26 -10.51 -7.72
C ASN A 199 -5.32 -9.32 -6.74
N ILE A 200 -4.25 -8.53 -6.69
CA ILE A 200 -4.18 -7.31 -5.87
C ILE A 200 -5.21 -6.28 -6.34
N ILE A 201 -5.32 -6.03 -7.65
CA ILE A 201 -6.34 -5.14 -8.21
C ILE A 201 -7.74 -5.66 -7.88
N ALA A 202 -7.99 -6.97 -8.04
CA ALA A 202 -9.30 -7.55 -7.71
C ALA A 202 -9.64 -7.43 -6.22
N ALA A 203 -8.65 -7.53 -5.32
CA ALA A 203 -8.84 -7.27 -3.90
C ALA A 203 -9.16 -5.79 -3.63
N PHE A 204 -8.47 -4.87 -4.29
CA PHE A 204 -8.75 -3.45 -4.22
C PHE A 204 -10.15 -3.10 -4.73
N ASP A 205 -10.58 -3.64 -5.87
CA ASP A 205 -11.92 -3.41 -6.41
C ASP A 205 -13.02 -3.90 -5.45
N LYS A 206 -12.78 -5.00 -4.71
CA LYS A 206 -13.69 -5.44 -3.63
C LYS A 206 -13.76 -4.43 -2.49
N VAL A 207 -12.64 -3.82 -2.12
CA VAL A 207 -12.61 -2.76 -1.10
C VAL A 207 -13.40 -1.54 -1.59
N VAL A 208 -13.19 -1.11 -2.83
CA VAL A 208 -13.94 0.00 -3.45
C VAL A 208 -15.44 -0.28 -3.47
N ALA A 209 -15.84 -1.49 -3.85
CA ALA A 209 -17.25 -1.90 -3.91
C ALA A 209 -17.86 -2.22 -2.53
N SER A 210 -17.05 -2.26 -1.45
CA SER A 210 -17.51 -2.57 -0.10
C SER A 210 -18.54 -1.54 0.35
N SER A 211 -19.73 -2.01 0.71
CA SER A 211 -20.80 -1.19 1.28
C SER A 211 -20.62 -1.03 2.80
N ALA A 212 -21.34 -0.06 3.37
CA ALA A 212 -21.41 0.06 4.82
C ALA A 212 -22.01 -1.21 5.45
N HIS A 213 -21.45 -1.66 6.57
CA HIS A 213 -21.92 -2.77 7.39
C HIS A 213 -22.81 -2.27 8.53
N GLY A 214 -23.77 -3.09 8.94
CA GLY A 214 -24.66 -2.79 10.06
C GLY A 214 -24.14 -3.26 11.44
N PHE A 215 -22.84 -3.50 11.61
CA PHE A 215 -22.32 -3.93 12.91
C PHE A 215 -22.51 -2.85 13.96
N LEU A 216 -23.16 -3.21 15.08
CA LEU A 216 -23.49 -2.30 16.18
C LEU A 216 -22.29 -2.02 17.10
N ASP A 217 -21.36 -2.98 17.19
CA ASP A 217 -20.16 -2.88 18.01
C ASP A 217 -18.98 -2.39 17.18
N CYS A 218 -18.13 -1.53 17.74
CA CYS A 218 -16.80 -1.21 17.22
C CYS A 218 -15.81 -1.43 18.37
N PRO A 219 -15.27 -2.65 18.54
CA PRO A 219 -14.36 -2.92 19.64
C PRO A 219 -13.13 -2.03 19.48
N PRO A 220 -12.67 -1.36 20.54
CA PRO A 220 -11.52 -0.48 20.44
C PRO A 220 -10.29 -1.29 20.03
N SER A 221 -9.57 -0.81 19.01
CA SER A 221 -8.26 -1.34 18.66
C SER A 221 -7.33 -1.27 19.88
N LEU A 222 -6.46 -2.28 20.02
CA LEU A 222 -5.43 -2.28 21.07
C LEU A 222 -4.61 -1.00 20.97
N ARG A 223 -4.40 -0.31 22.10
CA ARG A 223 -3.60 0.92 22.10
C ARG A 223 -2.15 0.58 21.76
N ILE A 224 -1.46 1.47 21.05
CA ILE A 224 -0.06 1.29 20.64
C ILE A 224 0.85 0.93 21.82
N ASN A 225 0.59 1.48 23.01
CA ASN A 225 1.37 1.17 24.21
C ASN A 225 1.17 -0.28 24.70
N GLN A 226 -0.02 -0.85 24.51
CA GLN A 226 -0.32 -2.24 24.85
C GLN A 226 0.34 -3.19 23.85
N LEU A 227 0.32 -2.85 22.56
CA LEU A 227 1.03 -3.59 21.50
C LEU A 227 2.55 -3.55 21.69
N ARG A 228 3.12 -2.37 21.97
CA ARG A 228 4.56 -2.23 22.25
C ARG A 228 5.00 -3.06 23.46
N CYS A 229 4.17 -3.18 24.49
CA CYS A 229 4.47 -4.07 25.62
C CYS A 229 4.57 -5.55 25.21
N LEU A 230 3.90 -5.98 24.14
CA LEU A 230 3.97 -7.36 23.62
C LEU A 230 5.20 -7.57 22.73
N ILE A 231 5.62 -6.52 22.00
CA ILE A 231 6.67 -6.59 20.97
C ILE A 231 8.06 -6.28 21.56
N ASP A 232 8.18 -5.39 22.54
CA ASP A 232 9.46 -5.00 23.13
C ASP A 232 9.96 -6.02 24.16
N LEU A 233 11.06 -6.72 23.84
CA LEU A 233 11.73 -7.69 24.71
C LEU A 233 12.19 -7.10 26.05
N THR A 234 12.42 -5.79 26.11
CA THR A 234 12.91 -5.05 27.29
C THR A 234 11.80 -4.51 28.19
N THR A 235 10.53 -4.65 27.80
CA THR A 235 9.41 -4.21 28.62
C THR A 235 9.07 -5.28 29.65
N ASP A 236 9.00 -4.89 30.93
CA ASP A 236 8.70 -5.81 32.04
C ASP A 236 7.35 -6.54 31.82
N ARG A 237 7.45 -7.82 31.43
CA ARG A 237 6.33 -8.72 31.18
C ARG A 237 5.54 -9.08 32.44
N LYS A 238 5.96 -8.61 33.62
CA LYS A 238 5.26 -8.82 34.91
C LYS A 238 4.15 -7.81 35.16
N ARG A 239 3.91 -6.85 34.26
CA ARG A 239 2.80 -5.91 34.40
C ARG A 239 1.47 -6.66 34.28
N LYS A 240 0.63 -6.58 35.32
CA LYS A 240 -0.73 -7.17 35.32
C LYS A 240 -1.49 -6.71 34.08
N SER A 241 -1.95 -7.67 33.27
CA SER A 241 -2.81 -7.37 32.14
C SER A 241 -4.16 -6.85 32.62
N VAL A 242 -4.68 -5.79 32.00
CA VAL A 242 -6.01 -5.25 32.31
C VAL A 242 -7.11 -6.20 31.79
N SER A 243 -6.76 -7.16 30.94
CA SER A 243 -7.65 -8.18 30.37
C SER A 243 -7.49 -9.58 30.98
N SER A 244 -6.56 -9.77 31.93
CA SER A 244 -6.46 -11.06 32.63
C SER A 244 -7.54 -11.14 33.72
N HIS A 245 -8.65 -11.81 33.42
CA HIS A 245 -9.54 -12.33 34.44
C HIS A 245 -8.86 -13.54 35.10
N TYR A 246 -8.07 -13.29 36.13
CA TYR A 246 -7.67 -14.36 37.04
C TYR A 246 -8.89 -14.72 37.90
N HIS A 247 -9.56 -15.81 37.57
CA HIS A 247 -10.32 -16.55 38.58
C HIS A 247 -9.32 -17.43 39.35
N HIS A 248 -9.48 -17.41 40.68
CA HIS A 248 -8.57 -17.86 41.73
C HIS A 248 -7.86 -19.20 41.50
#